data_AF-A0A168NPD7-F1
#
_entry.id   AF-A0A168NPD7-F1
#
_cell.length_a   1.000
_cell.length_b   1.000
_cell.length_c   1.000
_cell.angle_alpha   90.00
_cell.angle_beta   90.00
_cell.angle_gamma   90.00
#
_symmetry.space_group_name_H-M   'P 1'
#
loop_
_entity.id
_entity.type
_entity.pdbx_description
1 polymer ?
#
loop_
_entity_poly.entity_id
_entity_poly.type
_entity_poly.pdbx_seq_one_letter_code
_entity_poly.pdbx_strand_id
1 'polypeptide(L)'
;MKKKIIGGTIAILIVSVILQVPNYLRYEIEDMFGNPQTHFNYINLGVTLNEVGGGYEEEINLEEQTKVNIDLAKFSGNKADLFLYGRYVNSADPLIVVLNEVIYNGQPQSEMSNFYSSDYINKHFVIKLTEFLQEGENRLVINTGNYTKKYDINIIK
;
A
#
# COMPACT_ATOMS: atom_id res chain seq x y z
N MET A 1 2.64 44.31 -25.40
CA MET A 1 3.79 43.46 -25.01
C MET A 1 3.82 43.09 -23.53
N LYS A 2 3.52 44.00 -22.58
CA LYS A 2 3.53 43.72 -21.12
C LYS A 2 2.62 42.57 -20.65
N LYS A 3 1.43 42.39 -21.24
CA LYS A 3 0.49 41.30 -20.88
C LYS A 3 0.98 39.89 -21.24
N LYS A 4 1.77 39.75 -22.31
CA LYS A 4 2.32 38.44 -22.74
C LYS A 4 3.48 37.97 -21.85
N ILE A 5 4.25 38.92 -21.32
CA ILE A 5 5.35 38.64 -20.39
C ILE A 5 4.79 38.22 -19.03
N ILE A 6 3.77 38.93 -18.52
CA ILE A 6 3.12 38.59 -17.24
C ILE A 6 2.47 37.20 -17.29
N GLY A 7 1.79 36.85 -18.41
CA GLY A 7 1.23 35.51 -18.59
C GLY A 7 2.28 34.41 -18.65
N GLY A 8 3.41 34.65 -19.31
CA GLY A 8 4.53 33.72 -19.35
C GLY A 8 5.21 33.53 -18.00
N THR A 9 5.40 34.61 -17.24
CA THR A 9 5.98 34.54 -15.89
C THR A 9 5.07 33.81 -14.91
N ILE A 10 3.76 34.02 -14.97
CA ILE A 10 2.79 33.30 -14.14
C ILE A 10 2.75 31.81 -14.52
N ALA A 11 2.75 31.48 -15.80
CA ALA A 11 2.80 30.09 -16.25
C ALA A 11 4.09 29.38 -15.81
N ILE A 12 5.24 30.05 -15.91
CA ILE A 12 6.51 29.51 -15.40
C ILE A 12 6.46 29.38 -13.88
N LEU A 13 5.90 30.34 -13.14
CA LEU A 13 5.77 30.26 -11.68
C LEU A 13 4.89 29.08 -11.26
N ILE A 14 3.74 28.90 -11.91
CA ILE A 14 2.82 27.78 -11.64
C ILE A 14 3.51 26.45 -11.96
N VAL A 15 4.19 26.35 -13.11
CA VAL A 15 4.93 25.14 -13.50
C VAL A 15 6.10 24.87 -12.54
N SER A 16 6.78 25.92 -12.05
CA SER A 16 7.89 25.80 -11.08
C SER A 16 7.42 25.38 -9.70
N VAL A 17 6.27 25.91 -9.24
CA VAL A 17 5.66 25.57 -7.95
C VAL A 17 5.09 24.15 -7.97
N ILE A 18 4.49 23.73 -9.09
CA ILE A 18 3.95 22.36 -9.24
C ILE A 18 5.09 21.32 -9.37
N LEU A 19 6.17 21.63 -10.11
CA LEU A 19 7.29 20.70 -10.30
C LEU A 19 8.26 20.60 -9.12
N GLN A 20 8.21 21.53 -8.16
CA GLN A 20 9.18 21.61 -7.05
C GLN A 20 8.53 21.84 -5.69
N VAL A 21 7.34 21.30 -5.40
CA VAL A 21 6.88 21.27 -4.01
C VAL A 21 7.94 20.50 -3.22
N PRO A 22 8.70 21.18 -2.32
CA PRO A 22 9.70 20.50 -1.52
C PRO A 22 9.01 19.41 -0.71
N ASN A 23 9.64 18.25 -0.56
CA ASN A 23 9.03 17.10 0.12
C ASN A 23 8.39 17.50 1.48
N TYR A 24 8.96 18.45 2.22
CA TYR A 24 8.39 18.95 3.48
C TYR A 24 7.02 19.67 3.32
N LEU A 25 6.85 20.54 2.32
CA LEU A 25 5.56 21.20 2.04
C LEU A 25 4.53 20.21 1.53
N ARG A 26 4.98 19.22 0.76
CA ARG A 26 4.15 18.09 0.36
C ARG A 26 3.69 17.31 1.59
N TYR A 27 4.57 17.02 2.55
CA TYR A 27 4.22 16.35 3.80
C TYR A 27 3.29 17.18 4.68
N GLU A 28 3.46 18.51 4.76
CA GLU A 28 2.51 19.39 5.48
C GLU A 28 1.12 19.39 4.83
N ILE A 29 1.05 19.41 3.49
CA ILE A 29 -0.22 19.29 2.77
C ILE A 29 -0.82 17.89 2.97
N GLU A 30 -0.02 16.83 2.91
CA GLU A 30 -0.43 15.45 3.18
C GLU A 30 -1.03 15.27 4.58
N ASP A 31 -0.45 15.91 5.59
CA ASP A 31 -0.92 15.87 6.97
C ASP A 31 -2.26 16.63 7.13
N MET A 32 -2.40 17.78 6.46
CA MET A 32 -3.64 18.57 6.46
C MET A 32 -4.82 17.90 5.73
N PHE A 33 -4.55 17.06 4.72
CA PHE A 33 -5.59 16.43 3.88
C PHE A 33 -5.78 14.91 4.10
N GLY A 34 -4.81 14.21 4.71
CA GLY A 34 -4.76 12.75 4.71
C GLY A 34 -5.88 12.08 5.52
N ASN A 35 -6.05 12.47 6.78
CA ASN A 35 -6.72 11.58 7.74
C ASN A 35 -8.22 11.25 7.50
N PRO A 36 -9.10 12.17 7.04
CA PRO A 36 -10.53 11.86 6.94
C PRO A 36 -10.91 11.03 5.71
N GLN A 37 -10.01 10.86 4.74
CA GLN A 37 -10.30 10.15 3.47
C GLN A 37 -9.36 8.95 3.24
N THR A 38 -8.64 8.51 4.28
CA THR A 38 -7.80 7.33 4.21
C THR A 38 -8.63 6.09 3.95
N HIS A 39 -8.26 5.33 2.91
CA HIS A 39 -8.85 4.02 2.65
C HIS A 39 -7.83 3.11 1.95
N PHE A 40 -7.99 1.80 2.20
CA PHE A 40 -7.25 0.76 1.49
C PHE A 40 -7.98 0.38 0.20
N ASN A 41 -7.22 0.09 -0.86
CA ASN A 41 -7.68 -0.44 -2.13
C ASN A 41 -6.80 -1.61 -2.58
N TYR A 42 -7.40 -2.58 -3.27
CA TYR A 42 -6.73 -3.76 -3.83
C TYR A 42 -5.89 -4.53 -2.81
N ILE A 43 -6.41 -4.76 -1.60
CA ILE A 43 -5.72 -5.60 -0.63
C ILE A 43 -5.85 -7.06 -1.06
N ASN A 44 -4.72 -7.71 -1.31
CA ASN A 44 -4.67 -9.10 -1.74
C ASN A 44 -3.56 -9.86 -1.01
N LEU A 45 -3.72 -11.18 -0.97
CA LEU A 45 -2.65 -12.12 -0.64
C LEU A 45 -2.16 -12.80 -1.91
N GLY A 46 -0.85 -12.91 -2.07
CA GLY A 46 -0.22 -13.54 -3.22
C GLY A 46 0.71 -14.65 -2.78
N VAL A 47 0.58 -15.83 -3.38
CA VAL A 47 1.52 -16.95 -3.19
C VAL A 47 2.49 -16.98 -4.37
N THR A 48 3.79 -17.03 -4.08
CA THR A 48 4.83 -17.25 -5.10
C THR A 48 5.57 -18.55 -4.82
N LEU A 49 5.95 -19.25 -5.88
CA LEU A 49 6.71 -20.49 -5.80
C LEU A 49 8.15 -20.25 -6.26
N ASN A 50 9.11 -20.79 -5.51
CA ASN A 50 10.52 -20.96 -5.89
C ASN A 50 11.32 -19.68 -6.25
N GLU A 51 10.98 -18.49 -5.74
CA GLU A 51 11.75 -17.22 -5.86
C GLU A 51 12.10 -16.73 -7.28
N VAL A 52 11.76 -17.48 -8.33
CA VAL A 52 12.03 -17.11 -9.73
C VAL A 52 10.87 -16.24 -10.22
N GLY A 53 11.13 -14.95 -10.38
CA GLY A 53 10.12 -13.92 -10.69
C GLY A 53 9.24 -14.23 -11.91
N GLY A 54 8.00 -13.74 -11.85
CA GLY A 54 7.03 -13.86 -12.95
C GLY A 54 5.59 -13.47 -12.58
N GLY A 55 5.22 -13.49 -11.30
CA GLY A 55 3.87 -13.17 -10.82
C GLY A 55 3.55 -13.95 -9.54
N TYR A 56 2.31 -13.84 -9.07
CA TYR A 56 1.77 -14.74 -8.05
C TYR A 56 1.12 -15.94 -8.75
N GLU A 57 1.37 -17.13 -8.23
CA GLU A 57 0.73 -18.37 -8.68
C GLU A 57 -0.73 -18.43 -8.22
N GLU A 58 -1.02 -17.79 -7.09
CA GLU A 58 -2.36 -17.64 -6.54
C GLU A 58 -2.51 -16.26 -5.94
N GLU A 59 -3.59 -15.57 -6.29
CA GLU A 59 -3.98 -14.28 -5.72
C GLU A 59 -5.35 -14.43 -5.05
N ILE A 60 -5.45 -13.94 -3.82
CA ILE A 60 -6.67 -13.97 -3.02
C ILE A 60 -7.05 -12.54 -2.66
N ASN A 61 -8.22 -12.11 -3.13
CA ASN A 61 -8.77 -10.79 -2.81
C ASN A 61 -9.31 -10.76 -1.39
N LEU A 62 -8.82 -9.79 -0.58
CA LEU A 62 -9.24 -9.58 0.80
C LEU A 62 -10.31 -8.49 0.95
N GLU A 63 -10.69 -7.77 -0.09
CA GLU A 63 -11.73 -6.73 0.01
C GLU A 63 -13.13 -7.33 0.20
N GLU A 64 -13.36 -8.49 -0.40
CA GLU A 64 -14.67 -9.16 -0.41
C GLU A 64 -14.87 -10.11 0.77
N GLN A 65 -13.81 -10.42 1.51
CA GLN A 65 -13.84 -11.42 2.58
C GLN A 65 -12.92 -11.06 3.73
N THR A 66 -13.40 -11.32 4.96
CA THR A 66 -12.64 -11.09 6.19
C THR A 66 -11.99 -12.36 6.73
N LYS A 67 -12.37 -13.53 6.19
CA LYS A 67 -11.84 -14.83 6.58
C LYS A 67 -11.37 -15.58 5.34
N VAL A 68 -10.15 -16.09 5.39
CA VAL A 68 -9.52 -16.76 4.25
C VAL A 68 -8.88 -18.07 4.70
N ASN A 69 -9.07 -19.13 3.93
CA ASN A 69 -8.34 -20.38 4.09
C ASN A 69 -7.29 -20.48 2.98
N ILE A 70 -6.04 -20.73 3.35
CA ILE A 70 -4.93 -20.89 2.42
C ILE A 70 -4.30 -22.25 2.66
N ASP A 71 -4.44 -23.12 1.68
CA ASP A 71 -3.77 -24.41 1.65
C ASP A 71 -2.40 -24.25 0.98
N LEU A 72 -1.35 -24.19 1.80
CA LEU A 72 0.03 -24.21 1.37
C LEU A 72 0.56 -25.64 1.19
N ALA A 73 -0.09 -26.65 1.80
CA ALA A 73 0.28 -28.05 1.67
C ALA A 73 0.15 -28.55 0.22
N LYS A 74 -0.78 -27.98 -0.56
CA LYS A 74 -0.90 -28.25 -2.01
C LYS A 74 0.35 -27.92 -2.83
N PHE A 75 1.27 -27.13 -2.26
CA PHE A 75 2.56 -26.79 -2.87
C PHE A 75 3.72 -27.61 -2.31
N SER A 76 3.43 -28.71 -1.60
CA SER A 76 4.44 -29.61 -1.03
C SER A 76 5.51 -29.98 -2.06
N GLY A 77 6.77 -29.66 -1.76
CA GLY A 77 7.91 -29.88 -2.66
C GLY A 77 8.47 -28.61 -3.31
N ASN A 78 7.76 -27.48 -3.21
CA ASN A 78 8.26 -26.16 -3.61
C ASN A 78 8.37 -25.25 -2.38
N LYS A 79 9.28 -24.26 -2.43
CA LYS A 79 9.26 -23.17 -1.45
C LYS A 79 8.10 -22.24 -1.83
N ALA A 80 7.06 -22.22 -1.01
CA ALA A 80 5.93 -21.31 -1.15
C ALA A 80 6.11 -20.11 -0.21
N ASP A 81 6.10 -18.90 -0.78
CA ASP A 81 6.14 -17.67 -0.02
C ASP A 81 4.80 -16.93 -0.14
N LEU A 82 4.25 -16.47 0.97
CA LEU A 82 3.02 -15.67 1.01
C LEU A 82 3.38 -14.20 1.18
N PHE A 83 2.74 -13.35 0.37
CA PHE A 83 2.89 -11.91 0.41
C PHE A 83 1.54 -11.24 0.61
N LEU A 84 1.53 -10.16 1.37
CA LEU A 84 0.44 -9.20 1.43
C LEU A 84 0.80 -8.03 0.53
N TYR A 85 -0.09 -7.63 -0.36
CA TYR A 85 0.10 -6.44 -1.17
C TYR A 85 -1.19 -5.67 -1.34
N GLY A 86 -1.04 -4.39 -1.64
CA GLY A 86 -2.18 -3.52 -1.92
C GLY A 86 -1.78 -2.07 -1.98
N ARG A 87 -2.80 -1.23 -1.89
CA ARG A 87 -2.69 0.22 -2.01
C ARG A 87 -3.44 0.90 -0.88
N TYR A 88 -3.02 2.09 -0.51
CA TYR A 88 -3.89 3.01 0.21
C TYR A 88 -3.70 4.42 -0.29
N VAL A 89 -4.71 5.22 -0.02
CA VAL A 89 -4.79 6.62 -0.43
C VAL A 89 -4.83 7.48 0.82
N ASN A 90 -4.25 8.68 0.74
CA ASN A 90 -4.46 9.74 1.73
C ASN A 90 -4.07 9.36 3.15
N SER A 91 -2.85 8.88 3.36
CA SER A 91 -2.35 8.79 4.73
C SER A 91 -0.92 9.25 4.79
N ALA A 92 -0.66 10.22 5.66
CA ALA A 92 0.67 10.64 6.07
C ALA A 92 1.24 9.72 7.17
N ASP A 93 0.37 8.96 7.85
CA ASP A 93 0.75 8.01 8.89
C ASP A 93 1.41 6.76 8.29
N PRO A 94 2.30 6.08 9.04
CA PRO A 94 2.91 4.85 8.56
C PRO A 94 1.86 3.77 8.31
N LEU A 95 2.18 2.86 7.40
CA LEU A 95 1.50 1.58 7.31
C LEU A 95 2.04 0.68 8.42
N ILE A 96 1.13 0.16 9.23
CA ILE A 96 1.40 -0.82 10.27
C ILE A 96 0.72 -2.12 9.86
N VAL A 97 1.50 -3.20 9.77
CA VAL A 97 0.99 -4.54 9.53
C VAL A 97 1.36 -5.43 10.71
N VAL A 98 0.33 -6.07 11.26
CA VAL A 98 0.45 -7.00 12.38
C VAL A 98 -0.04 -8.37 11.94
N LEU A 99 0.80 -9.38 12.09
CA LEU A 99 0.47 -10.79 11.89
C LEU A 99 0.99 -11.55 13.10
N ASN A 100 0.13 -11.73 14.11
CA ASN A 100 0.48 -12.18 15.47
C ASN A 100 1.42 -11.22 16.24
N GLU A 101 2.39 -10.61 15.57
CA GLU A 101 3.28 -9.53 16.02
C GLU A 101 3.36 -8.42 14.96
N VAL A 102 4.02 -7.30 15.27
CA VAL A 102 4.22 -6.20 14.31
C VAL A 102 5.32 -6.61 13.33
N ILE A 103 4.95 -6.84 12.07
CA ILE A 103 5.88 -7.31 11.03
C ILE A 103 6.32 -6.20 10.07
N TYR A 104 5.56 -5.10 10.04
CA TYR A 104 5.90 -3.92 9.25
C TYR A 104 5.40 -2.66 9.95
N ASN A 105 6.25 -1.64 9.99
CA ASN A 105 5.92 -0.30 10.44
C ASN A 105 6.77 0.71 9.64
N GLY A 106 6.17 1.33 8.64
CA GLY A 106 6.90 2.24 7.77
C GLY A 106 6.06 2.91 6.69
N GLN A 107 6.70 3.77 5.92
CA GLN A 107 6.10 4.42 4.76
C GLN A 107 6.39 3.59 3.50
N PRO A 108 5.37 3.06 2.82
CA PRO A 108 5.56 2.37 1.55
C PRO A 108 5.94 3.31 0.43
N GLN A 109 6.31 2.74 -0.73
CA GLN A 109 6.68 3.51 -1.89
C GLN A 109 5.48 4.30 -2.41
N SER A 110 5.68 5.60 -2.60
CA SER A 110 4.68 6.49 -3.19
C SER A 110 4.73 6.38 -4.70
N GLU A 111 3.58 6.29 -5.35
CA GLU A 111 3.51 6.58 -6.78
C GLU A 111 3.53 8.10 -7.00
N MET A 112 4.05 8.54 -8.16
CA MET A 112 3.75 9.89 -8.62
C MET A 112 2.24 9.99 -8.80
N SER A 113 1.59 10.91 -8.08
CA SER A 113 0.17 11.16 -8.33
C SER A 113 0.02 11.60 -9.79
N ASN A 114 -0.95 11.04 -10.50
CA ASN A 114 -1.26 11.50 -11.84
C ASN A 114 -1.64 12.99 -11.75
N PHE A 115 -1.22 13.78 -12.74
CA PHE A 115 -1.46 15.24 -12.82
C PHE A 115 -2.94 15.65 -12.60
N TYR A 116 -3.88 14.71 -12.76
CA TYR A 116 -5.32 14.90 -12.58
C TYR A 116 -5.86 14.56 -11.19
N SER A 117 -5.06 13.99 -10.28
CA SER A 117 -5.44 13.75 -8.88
C SER A 117 -4.48 14.50 -7.96
N SER A 118 -4.51 15.83 -8.04
CA SER A 118 -3.74 16.72 -7.14
C SER A 118 -4.05 16.48 -5.67
N ASP A 119 -5.19 15.88 -5.38
CA ASP A 119 -5.76 15.85 -4.04
C ASP A 119 -5.45 14.54 -3.29
N TYR A 120 -4.91 13.53 -3.98
CA TYR A 120 -4.77 12.18 -3.44
C TYR A 120 -3.40 11.55 -3.75
N ILE A 121 -2.75 11.01 -2.71
CA ILE A 121 -1.47 10.31 -2.83
C ILE A 121 -1.68 8.83 -2.58
N ASN A 122 -1.37 8.05 -3.62
CA ASN A 122 -1.43 6.59 -3.60
C ASN A 122 -0.09 6.01 -3.17
N LYS A 123 -0.11 5.11 -2.19
CA LYS A 123 1.06 4.36 -1.70
C LYS A 123 0.85 2.87 -1.90
N HIS A 124 1.88 2.20 -2.40
CA HIS A 124 1.86 0.78 -2.72
C HIS A 124 2.72 0.03 -1.73
N PHE A 125 2.22 -1.10 -1.23
CA PHE A 125 2.97 -1.96 -0.32
C PHE A 125 2.96 -3.40 -0.79
N VAL A 126 4.07 -4.08 -0.53
CA VAL A 126 4.27 -5.51 -0.68
C VAL A 126 5.07 -5.96 0.54
N ILE A 127 4.54 -6.91 1.30
CA ILE A 127 5.09 -7.36 2.58
C ILE A 127 5.10 -8.88 2.59
N LYS A 128 6.27 -9.48 2.80
CA LYS A 128 6.41 -10.93 2.95
C LYS A 128 5.84 -11.38 4.29
N LEU A 129 4.96 -12.36 4.28
CA LEU A 129 4.30 -12.91 5.48
C LEU A 129 4.88 -14.24 5.94
N THR A 130 5.53 -15.01 5.06
CA THR A 130 5.87 -16.43 5.28
C THR A 130 6.52 -16.72 6.63
N GLU A 131 7.42 -15.84 7.06
CA GLU A 131 8.25 -16.01 8.26
C GLU A 131 7.44 -15.90 9.56
N PHE A 132 6.25 -15.28 9.51
CA PHE A 132 5.41 -15.00 10.67
C PHE A 132 4.13 -15.85 10.72
N LEU A 133 3.89 -16.67 9.68
CA LEU A 133 2.72 -17.53 9.58
C LEU A 133 2.84 -18.78 10.44
N GLN A 134 1.85 -18.98 11.31
CA GLN A 134 1.65 -20.19 12.08
C GLN A 134 0.69 -21.14 11.33
N GLU A 135 0.80 -22.44 11.56
CA GLU A 135 -0.22 -23.39 11.11
C GLU A 135 -1.54 -23.14 11.86
N GLY A 136 -2.68 -23.20 11.18
CA GLY A 136 -3.98 -22.84 11.73
C GLY A 136 -4.30 -21.34 11.63
N GLU A 137 -5.02 -20.80 12.61
CA GLU A 137 -5.54 -19.44 12.58
C GLU A 137 -4.46 -18.38 12.85
N ASN A 138 -4.39 -17.38 11.99
CA ASN A 138 -3.54 -16.20 12.12
C ASN A 138 -4.40 -14.94 12.00
N ARG A 139 -4.10 -13.93 12.82
CA ARG A 139 -4.80 -12.65 12.76
C ARG A 139 -3.95 -11.61 12.06
N LEU A 140 -4.42 -11.16 10.90
CA LEU A 140 -3.81 -10.07 10.15
C LEU A 140 -4.55 -8.76 10.42
N VAL A 141 -3.81 -7.73 10.79
CA VAL A 141 -4.31 -6.36 10.91
C VAL A 141 -3.46 -5.44 10.05
N ILE A 142 -4.13 -4.61 9.25
CA ILE A 142 -3.50 -3.59 8.41
C ILE A 142 -4.07 -2.25 8.85
N ASN A 143 -3.21 -1.33 9.25
CA ASN A 143 -3.59 -0.03 9.76
C ASN A 143 -2.74 1.09 9.14
N THR A 144 -3.37 2.22 8.85
CA THR A 144 -2.67 3.47 8.58
C THR A 144 -3.59 4.62 9.00
N GLY A 145 -3.06 5.51 9.84
CA GLY A 145 -3.85 6.53 10.53
C GLY A 145 -5.05 5.93 11.26
N ASN A 146 -6.24 6.49 11.01
CA ASN A 146 -7.48 6.01 11.62
C ASN A 146 -8.13 4.84 10.86
N TYR A 147 -7.58 4.41 9.72
CA TYR A 147 -8.18 3.34 8.91
C TYR A 147 -7.56 1.99 9.24
N THR A 148 -8.41 1.01 9.56
CA THR A 148 -7.97 -0.34 9.97
C THR A 148 -8.78 -1.42 9.26
N LYS A 149 -8.09 -2.40 8.70
CA LYS A 149 -8.66 -3.66 8.19
C LYS A 149 -8.15 -4.83 9.01
N LYS A 150 -9.01 -5.82 9.22
CA LYS A 150 -8.72 -7.01 10.01
C LYS A 150 -9.17 -8.24 9.24
N TYR A 151 -8.32 -9.26 9.22
CA TYR A 151 -8.53 -10.51 8.51
C TYR A 151 -8.13 -11.67 9.40
N ASP A 152 -8.90 -12.75 9.33
CA ASP A 152 -8.56 -14.04 9.91
C ASP A 152 -8.08 -14.95 8.78
N ILE A 153 -6.83 -15.38 8.85
CA ILE A 153 -6.18 -16.22 7.83
C ILE A 153 -5.90 -17.58 8.45
N ASN A 154 -6.54 -18.61 7.95
CA ASN A 154 -6.28 -19.99 8.35
C ASN A 154 -5.31 -20.65 7.36
N ILE A 155 -4.17 -21.10 7.85
CA ILE A 155 -3.11 -21.73 7.07
C ILE A 155 -3.14 -23.24 7.27
N ILE A 156 -3.18 -23.98 6.16
CA ILE A 156 -2.95 -25.43 6.13
C ILE A 156 -1.56 -25.63 5.50
N LYS A 157 -0.61 -26.21 6.24
CA LYS A 157 0.80 -26.36 5.81
C LYS A 157 1.16 -27.82 5.58
#